data_AF-A0A7J5VSN4-F1
#
_entry.id   AF-A0A7J5VSN4-F1
#
_cell.length_a   1.000
_cell.length_b   1.000
_cell.length_c   1.000
_cell.angle_alpha   90.00
_cell.angle_beta   90.00
_cell.angle_gamma   90.00
#
_symmetry.space_group_name_H-M   'P 1'
#
loop_
_entity.id
_entity.type
_entity.pdbx_description
1 polymer ?
#
loop_
_entity_poly.entity_id
_entity_poly.type
_entity_poly.pdbx_seq_one_letter_code
_entity_poly.pdbx_strand_id
1 'polypeptide(L)'
;MITMDITLVIQIVNMFVLMFLLNAIIYKPVRKILRDRATKFQEMQDDVAKLQDNARRRQEEVDKKMMLASGKAKEALDSARASAQAAGDEKLSAIKAEADAEKNKQLAEVKIQIVAAGKDLQANLDGFATAMASKILGRSF
;
A
#
# COMPACT_ATOMS: atom_id res chain seq x y z
N MET A 1 62.73 66.83 48.94
CA MET A 1 62.16 67.89 48.09
C MET A 1 61.30 67.20 47.04
N ILE A 2 60.00 67.50 47.01
CA ILE A 2 59.12 67.02 45.94
C ILE A 2 59.39 67.93 44.74
N THR A 3 60.40 67.58 43.95
CA THR A 3 60.45 68.07 42.58
C THR A 3 59.29 67.39 41.85
N MET A 4 58.37 68.21 41.36
CA MET A 4 57.35 67.77 40.41
C MET A 4 58.08 67.50 39.08
N ASP A 5 58.76 66.37 39.05
CA ASP A 5 59.57 65.97 37.92
C ASP A 5 58.68 65.34 36.86
N ILE A 6 59.02 65.62 35.61
CA ILE A 6 58.46 65.04 34.38
C ILE A 6 58.30 63.52 34.45
N THR A 7 59.05 62.85 35.32
CA THR A 7 58.96 61.42 35.66
C THR A 7 57.58 61.00 36.16
N LEU A 8 56.87 61.82 36.93
CA LEU A 8 55.52 61.50 37.42
C LEU A 8 54.50 61.51 36.26
N VAL A 9 54.65 62.46 35.34
CA VAL A 9 53.86 62.50 34.09
C VAL A 9 54.19 61.30 33.20
N ILE A 10 55.48 60.96 33.04
CA ILE A 10 55.92 59.76 32.30
C ILE A 10 55.37 58.48 32.92
N GLN A 11 55.33 58.37 34.25
CA GLN A 11 54.80 57.20 34.95
C GLN A 11 53.28 57.05 34.77
N ILE A 12 52.54 58.16 34.78
CA ILE A 12 51.10 58.18 34.45
C ILE A 12 50.89 57.73 33.00
N VAL A 13 51.66 58.28 32.05
CA VAL A 13 51.59 57.86 30.64
C VAL A 13 51.91 56.37 30.50
N ASN A 14 52.93 55.85 31.17
CA ASN A 14 53.27 54.43 31.17
C ASN A 14 52.12 53.56 31.73
N MET A 15 51.45 54.00 32.81
CA MET A 15 50.28 53.31 33.35
C MET A 15 49.14 53.24 32.33
N PHE A 16 48.86 54.35 31.63
CA PHE A 16 47.83 54.36 30.58
C PHE A 16 48.22 53.49 29.38
N VAL A 17 49.48 53.56 28.93
CA VAL A 17 49.98 52.69 27.84
C VAL A 17 49.81 51.22 28.23
N LEU A 18 50.20 50.84 29.45
CA LEU A 18 50.04 49.48 29.96
C LEU A 18 48.56 49.08 30.05
N MET A 19 47.68 49.96 30.54
CA MET A 19 46.23 49.76 30.61
C MET A 19 45.64 49.48 29.21
N PHE A 20 46.03 50.28 28.20
CA PHE A 20 45.59 50.09 26.82
C PHE A 20 46.14 48.80 26.22
N LEU A 21 47.41 48.47 26.48
CA LEU A 21 48.03 47.23 25.99
C LEU A 21 47.32 46.01 26.56
N LEU A 22 47.06 46.00 27.88
CA LEU A 22 46.36 44.90 28.57
C LEU A 22 44.92 44.78 28.09
N ASN A 23 44.24 45.90 27.86
CA ASN A 23 42.87 45.90 27.35
C ASN A 23 42.81 45.27 25.93
N ALA A 24 43.77 45.60 25.08
CA ALA A 24 43.87 45.05 23.73
C ALA A 24 44.25 43.57 23.72
N ILE A 25 45.24 43.16 24.53
CA ILE A 25 45.79 41.80 24.55
C ILE A 25 44.97 40.80 25.37
N ILE A 26 44.33 41.20 26.47
CA ILE A 26 43.66 40.26 27.38
C ILE A 26 42.13 40.43 27.33
N TYR A 27 41.63 41.64 27.56
CA TYR A 27 40.18 41.86 27.72
C TYR A 27 39.38 41.54 26.47
N LYS A 28 39.86 41.99 25.29
CA LYS A 28 39.19 41.72 24.01
C LYS A 28 39.14 40.21 23.68
N PRO A 29 40.25 39.45 23.66
CA PRO A 29 40.20 38.04 23.30
C PRO A 29 39.47 37.19 24.33
N VAL A 30 39.60 37.47 25.64
CA VAL A 30 38.87 36.72 26.67
C VAL A 30 37.35 36.88 26.52
N ARG A 31 36.87 38.12 26.29
CA ARG A 31 35.45 38.36 26.02
C ARG A 31 34.97 37.73 24.71
N LYS A 32 35.84 37.60 23.70
CA LYS A 32 35.52 36.90 22.46
C LYS A 32 35.33 35.41 22.72
N ILE A 33 36.29 34.76 23.40
CA ILE A 33 36.22 33.32 23.72
C ILE A 33 34.99 32.98 24.58
N LEU A 34 34.66 33.84 25.56
CA LEU A 34 33.46 33.64 26.38
C LEU A 34 32.18 33.73 25.56
N ARG A 35 32.09 34.67 24.62
CA ARG A 35 30.96 34.77 23.69
C ARG A 35 30.91 33.59 22.75
N ASP A 36 32.02 33.22 22.12
CA ASP A 36 32.08 32.08 21.20
C ASP A 36 31.66 30.78 21.89
N ARG A 37 32.05 30.58 23.16
CA ARG A 37 31.59 29.43 23.96
C ARG A 37 30.09 29.49 24.25
N ALA A 38 29.57 30.65 24.66
CA ALA A 38 28.14 30.81 24.93
C ALA A 38 27.30 30.57 23.67
N THR A 39 27.71 31.16 22.54
CA THR A 39 27.06 30.96 21.23
C THR A 39 27.09 29.50 20.82
N LYS A 40 28.25 28.84 20.89
CA LYS A 40 28.37 27.42 20.51
C LYS A 40 27.49 26.52 21.39
N PHE A 41 27.36 26.83 22.67
CA PHE A 41 26.50 26.07 23.58
C PHE A 41 25.00 26.32 23.33
N GLN A 42 24.63 27.53 22.91
CA GLN A 42 23.28 27.84 22.46
C GLN A 42 22.96 27.16 21.13
N GLU A 43 23.84 27.25 20.13
CA GLU A 43 23.69 26.59 18.83
C GLU A 43 23.54 25.08 18.98
N MET A 44 24.36 24.44 19.83
CA MET A 44 24.24 23.01 20.11
C MET A 44 22.88 22.65 20.73
N GLN A 45 22.35 23.46 21.65
CA GLN A 45 21.03 23.23 22.24
C GLN A 45 19.92 23.42 21.20
N ASP A 46 19.99 24.47 20.39
CA ASP A 46 19.02 24.73 19.33
C ASP A 46 19.03 23.63 18.27
N ASP A 47 20.21 23.13 17.89
CA ASP A 47 20.35 22.04 16.94
C ASP A 47 19.81 20.72 17.52
N VAL A 48 20.05 20.43 18.79
CA VAL A 48 19.44 19.27 19.47
C VAL A 48 17.92 19.38 19.49
N ALA A 49 17.38 20.55 19.83
CA ALA A 49 15.93 20.78 19.83
C ALA A 49 15.33 20.63 18.42
N LYS A 50 15.99 21.19 17.40
CA LYS A 50 15.58 21.03 15.99
C LYS A 50 15.66 19.58 15.53
N LEU A 51 16.72 18.86 15.88
CA LEU A 51 16.86 17.45 15.50
C LEU A 51 15.77 16.59 16.16
N GLN A 52 15.44 16.87 17.42
CA GLN A 52 14.36 16.17 18.12
C GLN A 52 12.99 16.47 17.51
N ASP A 53 12.70 17.73 17.18
CA ASP A 53 11.46 18.09 16.49
C ASP A 53 11.36 17.47 15.09
N ASN A 54 12.44 17.53 14.30
CA ASN A 54 12.50 16.89 13.00
C ASN A 54 12.31 15.36 13.09
N ALA A 55 12.91 14.72 14.09
CA ALA A 55 12.74 13.29 14.31
C ALA A 55 11.27 12.96 14.63
N ARG A 56 10.64 13.73 15.53
CA ARG A 56 9.21 13.57 15.86
C ARG A 56 8.33 13.77 14.62
N ARG A 57 8.56 14.84 13.86
CA ARG A 57 7.79 15.12 12.63
C ARG A 57 7.96 14.03 11.59
N ARG A 58 9.18 13.52 11.39
CA ARG A 58 9.43 12.40 10.48
C ARG A 58 8.71 11.13 10.93
N GLN A 59 8.71 10.83 12.23
CA GLN A 59 7.97 9.70 12.76
C GLN A 59 6.47 9.84 12.49
N GLU A 60 5.88 11.01 12.80
CA GLU A 60 4.47 11.27 12.53
C GLU A 60 4.12 11.19 11.02
N GLU A 61 5.01 11.66 10.14
CA GLU A 61 4.83 11.54 8.69
C GLU A 61 4.90 10.10 8.22
N VAL A 62 5.82 9.30 8.76
CA VAL A 62 5.93 7.86 8.46
C VAL A 62 4.68 7.13 8.92
N ASP A 63 4.23 7.37 10.15
CA ASP A 63 3.03 6.72 10.69
C ASP A 63 1.78 7.10 9.89
N LYS A 64 1.63 8.38 9.52
CA LYS A 64 0.54 8.83 8.62
C LYS A 64 0.61 8.16 7.26
N LYS A 65 1.79 8.11 6.63
CA LYS A 65 1.97 7.45 5.32
C LYS A 65 1.68 5.96 5.41
N MET A 66 2.09 5.30 6.49
CA MET A 66 1.85 3.88 6.71
C MET A 66 0.35 3.62 6.88
N MET A 67 -0.37 4.40 7.68
CA MET A 67 -1.83 4.29 7.80
C MET A 67 -2.54 4.50 6.47
N LEU A 68 -2.14 5.53 5.70
CA LEU A 68 -2.72 5.79 4.37
C LEU A 68 -2.43 4.65 3.38
N ALA A 69 -1.21 4.11 3.39
CA ALA A 69 -0.84 2.99 2.53
C ALA A 69 -1.61 1.72 2.91
N SER A 70 -1.74 1.41 4.20
CA SER A 70 -2.54 0.27 4.69
C SER A 70 -4.03 0.45 4.36
N GLY A 71 -4.56 1.67 4.49
CA GLY A 71 -5.94 1.98 4.10
C GLY A 71 -6.18 1.74 2.61
N LYS A 72 -5.33 2.32 1.75
CA LYS A 72 -5.40 2.10 0.29
C LYS A 72 -5.24 0.64 -0.12
N ALA A 73 -4.33 -0.08 0.53
CA ALA A 73 -4.12 -1.50 0.26
C ALA A 73 -5.37 -2.31 0.63
N LYS A 74 -6.02 -1.99 1.76
CA LYS A 74 -7.26 -2.64 2.19
C LYS A 74 -8.41 -2.32 1.23
N GLU A 75 -8.58 -1.06 0.85
CA GLU A 75 -9.59 -0.65 -0.16
C GLU A 75 -9.39 -1.35 -1.50
N ALA A 76 -8.13 -1.44 -1.98
CA ALA A 76 -7.81 -2.14 -3.21
C ALA A 76 -8.11 -3.65 -3.11
N LEU A 77 -7.79 -4.27 -1.97
CA LEU A 77 -8.10 -5.68 -1.72
C LEU A 77 -9.61 -5.93 -1.66
N ASP A 78 -10.36 -5.07 -0.97
CA ASP A 78 -11.80 -5.20 -0.83
C ASP A 78 -12.50 -4.96 -2.18
N SER A 79 -12.04 -3.99 -2.96
CA SER A 79 -12.51 -3.78 -4.34
C SER A 79 -12.18 -4.96 -5.25
N ALA A 80 -10.96 -5.50 -5.19
CA ALA A 80 -10.58 -6.67 -5.98
C ALA A 80 -11.41 -7.91 -5.61
N ARG A 81 -11.69 -8.12 -4.32
CA ARG A 81 -12.57 -9.19 -3.85
C ARG A 81 -14.01 -9.01 -4.33
N ALA A 82 -14.55 -7.80 -4.22
CA ALA A 82 -15.90 -7.50 -4.70
C ALA A 82 -16.03 -7.74 -6.21
N SER A 83 -15.06 -7.27 -7.00
CA SER A 83 -15.03 -7.51 -8.46
C SER A 83 -14.85 -8.99 -8.80
N ALA A 84 -14.01 -9.72 -8.06
CA ALA A 84 -13.83 -11.15 -8.28
C ALA A 84 -15.10 -11.94 -7.93
N GLN A 85 -15.79 -11.55 -6.86
CA GLN A 85 -17.06 -12.16 -6.47
C GLN A 85 -18.15 -11.87 -7.52
N ALA A 86 -18.28 -10.62 -7.96
CA ALA A 86 -19.22 -10.25 -9.02
C ALA A 86 -18.96 -11.00 -10.33
N ALA A 87 -17.69 -11.09 -10.76
CA ALA A 87 -17.31 -11.84 -11.95
C ALA A 87 -17.54 -13.36 -11.77
N GLY A 88 -17.34 -13.87 -10.55
CA GLY A 88 -17.63 -15.27 -10.20
C GLY A 88 -19.12 -15.57 -10.27
N ASP A 89 -19.96 -14.70 -9.72
CA ASP A 89 -21.42 -14.82 -9.72
C ASP A 89 -21.97 -14.70 -11.16
N GLU A 90 -21.43 -13.77 -11.96
CA GLU A 90 -21.79 -13.61 -13.36
C GLU A 90 -21.43 -14.86 -14.18
N LYS A 91 -20.20 -15.37 -14.03
CA LYS A 91 -19.78 -16.62 -14.68
C LYS A 91 -20.63 -17.81 -14.24
N LEU A 92 -20.93 -17.93 -12.95
CA LEU A 92 -21.76 -19.01 -12.44
C LEU A 92 -23.18 -18.93 -12.99
N SER A 93 -23.73 -17.72 -13.10
CA SER A 93 -25.03 -17.48 -13.71
C SER A 93 -25.04 -17.82 -15.21
N ALA A 94 -23.98 -17.44 -15.95
CA ALA A 94 -23.84 -17.78 -17.36
C ALA A 94 -23.74 -19.30 -17.57
N ILE A 95 -22.91 -19.99 -16.79
CA ILE A 95 -22.78 -21.45 -16.84
C ILE A 95 -24.10 -22.14 -16.52
N LYS A 96 -24.85 -21.67 -15.52
CA LYS A 96 -26.18 -22.20 -15.20
C LYS A 96 -27.15 -22.01 -16.37
N ALA A 97 -27.17 -20.83 -16.99
CA ALA A 97 -28.02 -20.55 -18.13
C ALA A 97 -27.66 -21.43 -19.35
N GLU A 98 -26.37 -21.63 -19.62
CA GLU A 98 -25.89 -22.54 -20.68
C GLU A 98 -26.28 -23.99 -20.38
N ALA A 99 -26.08 -24.46 -19.15
CA ALA A 99 -26.45 -25.81 -18.74
C ALA A 99 -27.97 -26.05 -18.84
N ASP A 100 -28.79 -25.08 -18.45
CA ASP A 100 -30.24 -25.16 -18.58
C ASP A 100 -30.68 -25.16 -20.05
N ALA A 101 -30.04 -24.34 -20.90
CA ALA A 101 -30.29 -24.33 -22.33
C ALA A 101 -29.91 -25.66 -22.99
N GLU A 102 -28.75 -26.21 -22.65
CA GLU A 102 -28.27 -27.50 -23.16
C GLU A 102 -29.17 -28.65 -22.70
N LYS A 103 -29.56 -28.66 -21.43
CA LYS A 103 -30.53 -29.63 -20.88
C LYS A 103 -31.87 -29.57 -21.61
N ASN A 104 -32.39 -28.37 -21.86
CA ASN A 104 -33.64 -28.21 -22.61
C ASN A 104 -33.51 -28.71 -24.06
N LYS A 105 -32.37 -28.45 -24.71
CA LYS A 105 -32.09 -28.95 -26.05
C LYS A 105 -32.02 -30.48 -26.09
N GLN A 106 -31.29 -31.09 -25.16
CA GLN A 106 -31.21 -32.55 -25.05
C GLN A 106 -32.59 -33.18 -24.76
N LEU A 107 -33.39 -32.58 -23.87
CA LEU A 107 -34.75 -33.05 -23.60
C LEU A 107 -35.65 -32.96 -24.84
N ALA A 108 -35.51 -31.92 -25.65
CA ALA A 108 -36.24 -31.79 -26.91
C ALA A 108 -35.80 -32.86 -27.93
N GLU A 109 -34.49 -33.09 -28.08
CA GLU A 109 -33.95 -34.14 -28.95
C GLU A 109 -34.40 -35.54 -28.50
N VAL A 110 -34.36 -35.83 -27.20
CA VAL A 110 -34.87 -37.11 -26.66
C VAL A 110 -36.35 -37.29 -26.95
N LYS A 111 -37.18 -36.25 -26.81
CA LYS A 111 -38.60 -36.33 -27.18
C LYS A 111 -38.79 -36.63 -28.68
N ILE A 112 -38.01 -35.99 -29.55
CA ILE A 112 -38.06 -36.26 -31.00
C ILE A 112 -37.64 -37.70 -31.28
N GLN A 113 -36.57 -38.18 -30.66
CA GLN A 113 -36.09 -39.56 -30.80
C GLN A 113 -37.11 -40.58 -30.30
N ILE A 114 -37.80 -40.32 -29.18
CA ILE A 114 -38.87 -41.19 -28.67
C ILE A 114 -40.04 -41.25 -29.66
N VAL A 115 -40.45 -40.11 -30.23
CA VAL A 115 -41.52 -40.08 -31.25
C VAL A 115 -41.10 -40.82 -32.52
N ALA A 116 -39.86 -40.63 -32.98
CA ALA A 116 -39.31 -41.33 -34.14
C ALA A 116 -39.23 -42.85 -33.89
N ALA A 117 -38.66 -43.28 -32.76
CA ALA A 117 -38.59 -44.68 -32.36
C ALA A 117 -39.98 -45.31 -32.19
N GLY A 118 -40.97 -44.56 -31.69
CA GLY A 118 -42.36 -45.02 -31.61
C GLY A 118 -42.99 -45.25 -32.98
N LYS A 119 -42.72 -44.36 -33.97
CA LYS A 119 -43.15 -44.56 -35.36
C LYS A 119 -42.46 -45.74 -36.02
N ASP A 120 -41.15 -45.89 -35.82
CA ASP A 120 -40.39 -47.02 -36.33
C ASP A 120 -40.87 -48.34 -35.71
N LEU A 121 -41.19 -48.35 -34.42
CA LEU A 121 -41.74 -49.53 -33.75
C LEU A 121 -43.14 -49.88 -34.30
N GLN A 122 -43.98 -48.89 -34.59
CA GLN A 122 -45.26 -49.11 -35.30
C GLN A 122 -45.08 -49.65 -36.72
N ALA A 123 -44.10 -49.18 -37.47
CA ALA A 123 -43.81 -49.72 -38.80
C ALA A 123 -43.25 -51.15 -38.74
N ASN A 124 -42.45 -51.46 -37.71
CA ASN A 124 -41.89 -52.80 -37.50
C ASN A 124 -42.84 -53.74 -36.75
N LEU A 125 -43.95 -53.25 -36.18
CA LEU A 125 -44.92 -54.04 -35.42
C LEU A 125 -45.57 -55.12 -36.28
N ASP A 126 -45.82 -54.86 -37.56
CA ASP A 126 -46.31 -55.88 -38.51
C ASP A 126 -45.28 -56.99 -38.75
N GLY A 127 -43.99 -56.63 -38.85
CA GLY A 127 -42.89 -57.58 -38.96
C GLY A 127 -42.69 -58.40 -37.68
N PHE A 128 -42.79 -57.77 -36.52
CA PHE A 128 -42.72 -58.45 -35.21
C PHE A 128 -43.93 -59.35 -34.97
N ALA A 129 -45.14 -58.92 -35.33
CA ALA A 129 -46.36 -59.72 -35.23
C ALA A 129 -46.30 -60.93 -36.15
N THR A 130 -45.80 -60.76 -37.38
CA THR A 130 -45.58 -61.86 -38.34
C THR A 130 -44.49 -62.81 -37.85
N ALA A 131 -43.39 -62.29 -37.29
CA ALA A 131 -42.32 -63.12 -36.73
C ALA A 131 -42.75 -63.88 -35.46
N MET A 132 -43.55 -63.25 -34.58
CA MET A 132 -44.15 -63.93 -33.42
C MET A 132 -45.17 -64.97 -33.86
N ALA A 133 -46.05 -64.65 -34.80
CA ALA A 133 -47.01 -65.60 -35.36
C ALA A 133 -46.29 -66.78 -36.03
N SER A 134 -45.24 -66.53 -36.79
CA SER A 134 -44.39 -67.57 -37.42
C SER A 134 -43.70 -68.45 -36.38
N LYS A 135 -43.23 -67.87 -35.27
CA LYS A 135 -42.56 -68.61 -34.19
C LYS A 135 -43.52 -69.39 -33.28
N ILE A 136 -44.76 -68.90 -33.07
CA ILE A 136 -45.81 -69.59 -32.31
C ILE A 136 -46.49 -70.67 -33.16
N LEU A 137 -46.71 -70.41 -34.45
CA LEU A 137 -47.35 -71.37 -35.38
C LEU A 137 -46.36 -72.38 -36.00
N GLY A 138 -45.06 -72.26 -35.69
CA GLY A 138 -44.05 -73.28 -35.98
C GLY A 138 -43.86 -73.61 -37.46
N ARG A 139 -44.29 -72.73 -38.37
CA ARG A 139 -44.14 -72.94 -39.82
C ARG A 139 -43.65 -71.69 -40.51
N SER A 140 -42.42 -71.78 -40.99
CA SER A 140 -41.78 -70.79 -41.88
C SER A 140 -42.62 -70.60 -43.14
N PHE A 141 -43.04 -69.36 -43.38
CA PHE A 141 -43.30 -68.81 -44.69
C PHE A 141 -42.62 -67.45 -44.77
#